data_AF-A0A371D876-F1
#
_entry.id   AF-A0A371D876-F1
#
_cell.length_a   1.000
_cell.length_b   1.000
_cell.length_c   1.000
_cell.angle_alpha   90.00
_cell.angle_beta   90.00
_cell.angle_gamma   90.00
#
_symmetry.space_group_name_H-M   'P 1'
#
loop_
_entity.id
_entity.type
_entity.pdbx_description
1 polymer ?
#
loop_
_entity_poly.entity_id
_entity_poly.type
_entity_poly.pdbx_seq_one_letter_code
_entity_poly.pdbx_strand_id
1 'polypeptide(L)'
;YAVLRMDPEAMVKDLGLDDAATLDEVRQMSAKKYLVYLDWPDELPMAQVRWCRYRVSPIGTTLRPPDAAHGITSDMVIPIAPNKSHTDERRPVHPKSPFPYSNCYHWIQTSTSVRVRVHEEGVEHDGAIRL
;
A
#
# COMPACT_ATOMS: atom_id res chain seq x y z
N TYR A 1 -8.18 -1.06 -4.05
CA TYR A 1 -7.15 -1.99 -3.53
C TYR A 1 -6.17 -2.31 -4.63
N ALA A 2 -4.91 -2.51 -4.27
CA ALA A 2 -3.85 -2.79 -5.23
C ALA A 2 -2.83 -3.76 -4.63
N VAL A 3 -2.01 -4.36 -5.50
CA VAL A 3 -0.80 -5.08 -5.11
C VAL A 3 0.40 -4.22 -5.47
N LEU A 4 1.21 -3.88 -4.47
CA LEU A 4 2.47 -3.17 -4.68
C LEU A 4 3.64 -4.14 -4.56
N ARG A 5 4.65 -3.94 -5.39
CA ARG A 5 5.97 -4.56 -5.24
C ARG A 5 7.00 -3.46 -5.38
N MET A 6 7.92 -3.38 -4.44
CA MET A 6 9.01 -2.41 -4.49
C MET A 6 10.02 -2.82 -5.57
N ASP A 7 10.62 -1.82 -6.21
CA ASP A 7 11.81 -1.95 -7.04
C ASP A 7 12.94 -1.17 -6.34
N PRO A 8 13.68 -1.80 -5.41
CA PRO A 8 14.64 -1.08 -4.61
C PRO A 8 15.85 -0.64 -5.46
N GLU A 9 16.19 -1.35 -6.54
CA GLU A 9 17.29 -0.98 -7.44
C GLU A 9 16.94 0.29 -8.22
N ALA A 10 15.75 0.35 -8.82
CA ALA A 10 15.28 1.57 -9.47
C ALA A 10 15.20 2.74 -8.47
N MET A 11 14.77 2.48 -7.23
CA MET A 11 14.67 3.50 -6.19
C MET A 11 16.03 4.10 -5.81
N VAL A 12 17.06 3.27 -5.56
CA VAL A 12 18.37 3.80 -5.15
C VAL A 12 19.09 4.53 -6.29
N LYS A 13 18.95 4.05 -7.53
CA LYS A 13 19.44 4.77 -8.72
C LYS A 13 18.78 6.13 -8.87
N ASP A 14 17.46 6.21 -8.68
CA ASP A 14 16.75 7.49 -8.75
C ASP A 14 17.14 8.47 -7.65
N LEU A 15 17.57 7.97 -6.49
CA LEU A 15 18.03 8.80 -5.38
C LEU A 15 19.52 9.18 -5.47
N GLY A 16 20.25 8.70 -6.48
CA GLY A 16 21.71 8.87 -6.59
C GLY A 16 22.48 8.13 -5.49
N LEU A 17 21.91 7.03 -4.99
CA LEU A 17 22.47 6.15 -3.96
C LEU A 17 22.90 4.81 -4.57
N ASP A 18 23.44 4.84 -5.78
CA ASP A 18 23.79 3.67 -6.59
C ASP A 18 25.29 3.33 -6.53
N ASP A 19 25.93 3.63 -5.41
CA ASP A 19 27.27 3.10 -5.14
C ASP A 19 27.26 1.57 -5.10
N ALA A 20 28.42 0.96 -5.38
CA ALA A 20 28.54 -0.49 -5.53
C ALA A 20 28.06 -1.25 -4.28
N ALA A 21 28.33 -0.74 -3.08
CA ALA A 21 27.91 -1.39 -1.85
C ALA A 21 26.39 -1.34 -1.68
N THR A 22 25.76 -0.19 -1.94
CA THR A 22 24.30 -0.06 -1.87
C THR A 22 23.59 -0.95 -2.89
N LEU A 23 24.11 -1.04 -4.12
CA LEU A 23 23.54 -1.92 -5.15
C LEU A 23 23.64 -3.40 -4.77
N ASP A 24 24.76 -3.83 -4.17
CA ASP A 24 24.93 -5.21 -3.75
C ASP A 24 24.00 -5.60 -2.60
N GLU A 25 23.78 -4.70 -1.63
CA GLU A 25 22.78 -4.91 -0.57
C GLU A 25 21.36 -4.99 -1.13
N VAL A 26 21.00 -4.07 -2.03
CA VAL A 26 19.67 -4.04 -2.66
C VAL A 26 19.38 -5.30 -3.46
N ARG A 27 20.38 -5.85 -4.17
CA ARG A 27 20.23 -7.10 -4.93
C ARG A 27 19.95 -8.31 -4.03
N GLN A 28 20.40 -8.27 -2.78
CA GLN A 28 20.12 -9.31 -1.80
C GLN A 28 18.75 -9.15 -1.14
N MET A 29 18.09 -8.00 -1.29
CA MET A 29 16.75 -7.78 -0.74
C MET A 29 15.70 -8.63 -1.46
N SER A 30 14.91 -9.37 -0.68
CA SER A 30 13.73 -10.06 -1.20
C SER A 30 12.56 -9.08 -1.36
N ALA A 31 12.31 -8.63 -2.58
CA ALA A 31 11.16 -7.78 -2.90
C ALA A 31 9.84 -8.56 -2.77
N LYS A 32 9.04 -8.22 -1.76
CA LYS A 32 7.74 -8.86 -1.50
C LYS A 32 6.60 -8.11 -2.18
N LYS A 33 5.47 -8.81 -2.34
CA LYS A 33 4.20 -8.22 -2.75
C LYS A 33 3.42 -7.82 -1.52
N TYR A 34 2.86 -6.61 -1.54
CA TYR A 34 2.09 -6.03 -0.45
C TYR A 34 0.69 -5.72 -0.95
N LEU A 35 -0.32 -6.16 -0.20
CA LEU A 35 -1.69 -5.73 -0.43
C LEU A 35 -1.89 -4.36 0.23
N VAL A 36 -2.46 -3.42 -0.52
CA VAL A 36 -2.74 -2.08 -0.01
C VAL A 36 -4.11 -1.59 -0.43
N TYR A 37 -4.64 -0.67 0.36
CA TYR A 37 -5.68 0.24 -0.05
C TYR A 37 -5.03 1.56 -0.48
N LEU A 38 -5.39 2.04 -1.68
CA LEU A 38 -4.97 3.36 -2.16
C LEU A 38 -5.93 4.37 -1.55
N ASP A 39 -5.42 5.22 -0.65
CA ASP A 39 -6.24 6.12 0.16
C ASP A 39 -6.39 7.48 -0.53
N TRP A 40 -5.26 8.12 -0.83
CA TRP A 40 -5.26 9.46 -1.40
C TRP A 40 -4.08 9.68 -2.36
N PRO A 41 -4.28 10.31 -3.53
CA PRO A 41 -3.18 10.83 -4.33
C PRO A 41 -2.58 12.06 -3.64
N ASP A 42 -1.37 11.93 -3.09
CA ASP A 42 -0.65 13.08 -2.51
C ASP A 42 -0.13 14.02 -3.62
N GLU A 43 0.03 13.50 -4.84
CA GLU A 43 0.42 14.23 -6.05
C GLU A 43 -0.50 13.83 -7.23
N LEU A 44 -0.62 14.70 -8.24
CA LEU A 44 -1.35 14.37 -9.47
C LEU A 44 -0.39 13.72 -10.47
N PRO A 45 -0.81 12.64 -11.15
CA PRO A 45 0.01 11.98 -12.17
C PRO A 45 -0.01 12.80 -13.47
N MET A 46 0.78 13.87 -13.50
CA MET A 46 0.98 14.71 -14.69
C MET A 46 1.88 14.00 -15.72
N ALA A 47 1.70 14.27 -17.02
CA ALA A 47 2.47 13.60 -18.08
C ALA A 47 4.01 13.75 -17.97
N GLN A 48 4.49 14.73 -17.21
CA GLN A 48 5.91 15.01 -17.02
C GLN A 48 6.47 14.42 -15.71
N VAL A 49 5.62 13.90 -14.80
CA VAL A 49 6.11 13.32 -13.54
C VAL A 49 6.39 11.84 -13.73
N ARG A 50 7.64 11.45 -13.47
CA ARG A 50 8.08 10.05 -13.57
C ARG A 50 7.47 9.17 -12.47
N TRP A 51 7.18 9.78 -11.33
CA TRP A 51 6.61 9.13 -10.15
C TRP A 51 5.46 9.97 -9.63
N CYS A 52 4.42 9.30 -9.13
CA CYS A 52 3.30 9.93 -8.44
C CYS A 52 3.25 9.40 -7.02
N ARG A 53 3.18 10.30 -6.04
CA ARG A 53 3.07 9.92 -4.63
C ARG A 53 1.63 9.62 -4.25
N TYR A 54 1.44 8.50 -3.55
CA TYR A 54 0.17 8.09 -3.00
C TYR A 54 0.31 7.79 -1.52
N ARG A 55 -0.69 8.21 -0.74
CA ARG A 55 -0.93 7.66 0.58
C ARG A 55 -1.64 6.33 0.44
N VAL A 56 -1.10 5.31 1.08
CA VAL A 56 -1.65 3.96 1.06
C VAL A 56 -1.77 3.40 2.46
N SER A 57 -2.76 2.55 2.66
CA SER A 57 -2.96 1.80 3.90
C SER A 57 -2.60 0.33 3.64
N PRO A 58 -1.49 -0.19 4.19
CA PRO A 58 -1.15 -1.60 4.11
C PRO A 58 -2.25 -2.50 4.69
N ILE A 59 -2.51 -3.62 4.03
CA ILE A 59 -3.46 -4.64 4.51
C ILE A 59 -2.71 -5.68 5.33
N GLY A 60 -3.11 -5.85 6.58
CA GLY A 60 -2.59 -6.91 7.45
C GLY A 60 -3.28 -8.24 7.17
N THR A 61 -2.50 -9.33 7.18
CA THR A 61 -3.02 -10.72 7.21
C THR A 61 -3.10 -11.28 8.62
N THR A 62 -2.77 -10.48 9.62
CA THR A 62 -2.85 -10.79 11.04
C THR A 62 -3.37 -9.57 11.77
N LEU A 63 -3.65 -9.71 13.07
CA LEU A 63 -3.80 -8.53 13.93
C LEU A 63 -2.44 -7.87 14.14
N ARG A 64 -2.45 -6.57 14.43
CA ARG A 64 -1.22 -5.86 14.81
C ARG A 64 -0.92 -6.07 16.29
N PRO A 65 0.36 -5.98 16.71
CA PRO A 65 0.69 -5.78 18.12
C PRO A 65 0.00 -4.52 18.68
N PRO A 66 -0.42 -4.53 19.95
CA PRO A 66 -0.99 -3.33 20.57
C PRO A 66 0.07 -2.23 20.68
N ASP A 67 -0.39 -0.99 20.65
CA ASP A 67 0.43 0.21 20.76
C ASP A 67 -0.17 1.10 21.86
N ALA A 68 0.30 0.88 23.09
CA ALA A 68 -0.22 1.56 24.27
C ALA A 68 0.03 3.07 24.25
N ALA A 69 1.11 3.54 23.61
CA ALA A 69 1.44 4.96 23.54
C ALA A 69 0.39 5.76 22.75
N HIS A 70 -0.23 5.12 21.76
CA HIS A 70 -1.28 5.70 20.94
C HIS A 70 -2.69 5.19 21.31
N GLY A 71 -2.81 4.41 22.39
CA GLY A 71 -4.08 3.84 22.84
C GLY A 71 -4.69 2.83 21.86
N ILE A 72 -3.87 2.15 21.05
CA ILE A 72 -4.36 1.22 20.02
C ILE A 72 -4.27 -0.22 20.52
N THR A 73 -5.40 -0.92 20.53
CA THR A 73 -5.47 -2.35 20.82
C THR A 73 -5.45 -3.19 19.53
N SER A 74 -5.07 -4.47 19.63
CA SER A 74 -4.95 -5.37 18.49
C SER A 74 -6.25 -5.60 17.71
N ASP A 75 -7.40 -5.46 18.39
CA ASP A 75 -8.74 -5.59 17.83
C ASP A 75 -9.26 -4.29 17.19
N MET A 76 -8.47 -3.19 17.22
CA MET A 76 -8.78 -1.97 16.47
C MET A 76 -8.51 -2.14 14.97
N VAL A 77 -9.25 -3.05 14.34
CA VAL A 77 -9.17 -3.41 12.92
C VAL A 77 -10.55 -3.42 12.26
N ILE A 78 -10.61 -3.39 10.94
CA ILE A 78 -11.84 -3.66 10.17
C ILE A 78 -11.58 -4.87 9.27
N PRO A 79 -12.35 -5.96 9.36
CA PRO A 79 -12.16 -7.13 8.51
C PRO A 79 -12.49 -6.82 7.05
N ILE A 80 -11.85 -7.54 6.13
CA ILE A 80 -12.14 -7.45 4.69
C ILE A 80 -12.68 -8.81 4.23
N ALA A 81 -13.88 -8.82 3.64
CA ALA A 81 -14.51 -10.04 3.15
C ALA A 81 -13.57 -10.80 2.21
N PRO A 82 -13.41 -12.14 2.35
CA PRO A 82 -14.32 -13.04 3.05
C PRO A 82 -14.04 -13.23 4.55
N ASN A 83 -13.12 -12.46 5.13
CA ASN A 83 -12.92 -12.45 6.58
C ASN A 83 -14.21 -12.04 7.28
N LYS A 84 -14.70 -12.86 8.23
CA LYS A 84 -16.02 -12.69 8.83
C LYS A 84 -16.01 -11.88 10.12
N SER A 85 -14.93 -11.88 10.90
CA SER A 85 -14.82 -11.08 12.12
C SER A 85 -13.55 -11.46 12.91
N HIS A 86 -13.01 -10.48 13.63
CA HIS A 86 -12.27 -10.72 14.87
C HIS A 86 -13.13 -10.38 16.11
N THR A 87 -14.07 -9.43 15.99
CA THR A 87 -15.11 -9.11 16.99
C THR A 87 -16.45 -8.88 16.28
N ASP A 88 -17.56 -9.26 16.93
CA ASP A 88 -18.91 -9.21 16.33
C ASP A 88 -19.44 -7.79 16.02
N GLU A 89 -18.74 -6.75 16.50
CA GLU A 89 -19.16 -5.36 16.37
C GLU A 89 -18.80 -4.74 15.01
N ARG A 90 -17.79 -5.26 14.30
CA ARG A 90 -17.23 -4.63 13.10
C ARG A 90 -17.51 -5.45 11.85
N ARG A 91 -18.48 -4.98 11.05
CA ARG A 91 -18.86 -5.63 9.79
C ARG A 91 -17.70 -5.60 8.79
N PRO A 92 -17.46 -6.69 8.04
CA PRO A 92 -16.45 -6.70 7.00
C PRO A 92 -16.73 -5.69 5.89
N VAL A 93 -15.67 -5.09 5.35
CA VAL A 93 -15.74 -4.37 4.07
C VAL A 93 -15.93 -5.40 2.96
N HIS A 94 -16.76 -5.07 1.97
CA HIS A 94 -17.01 -5.91 0.79
C HIS A 94 -16.44 -5.26 -0.48
N PRO A 95 -15.20 -5.60 -0.87
CA PRO A 95 -14.60 -5.10 -2.10
C PRO A 95 -15.34 -5.65 -3.33
N LYS A 96 -15.33 -4.90 -4.44
CA LYS A 96 -15.94 -5.33 -5.71
C LYS A 96 -15.34 -6.64 -6.24
N SER A 97 -14.02 -6.82 -6.06
CA SER A 97 -13.31 -8.03 -6.43
C SER A 97 -13.01 -8.85 -5.17
N PRO A 98 -13.07 -10.19 -5.24
CA PRO A 98 -12.78 -11.03 -4.08
C PRO A 98 -11.34 -10.82 -3.61
N PHE A 99 -11.15 -10.75 -2.29
CA PHE A 99 -9.83 -10.66 -1.71
C PHE A 99 -9.10 -12.01 -1.75
N PRO A 100 -7.76 -12.00 -1.92
CA PRO A 100 -6.99 -13.23 -2.10
C PRO A 100 -6.87 -14.07 -0.83
N TYR A 101 -7.09 -13.50 0.36
CA TYR A 101 -6.98 -14.19 1.64
C TYR A 101 -8.18 -13.92 2.55
N SER A 102 -8.54 -14.91 3.37
CA SER A 102 -9.69 -14.86 4.28
C SER A 102 -9.39 -14.22 5.63
N ASN A 103 -8.17 -13.75 5.87
CA ASN A 103 -7.68 -13.17 7.11
C ASN A 103 -7.14 -11.75 6.90
N CYS A 104 -7.73 -10.98 5.98
CA CYS A 104 -7.32 -9.61 5.71
C CYS A 104 -8.03 -8.59 6.61
N TYR A 105 -7.28 -7.56 7.02
CA TYR A 105 -7.74 -6.50 7.90
C TYR A 105 -7.19 -5.14 7.45
N HIS A 106 -8.02 -4.10 7.58
CA HIS A 106 -7.54 -2.74 7.74
C HIS A 106 -7.15 -2.53 9.19
N TRP A 107 -5.92 -2.07 9.44
CA TRP A 107 -5.50 -1.66 10.77
C TRP A 107 -5.79 -0.17 10.98
N ILE A 108 -6.25 0.21 12.18
CA ILE A 108 -6.41 1.62 12.51
C ILE A 108 -5.06 2.36 12.40
N GLN A 109 -5.11 3.61 11.92
CA GLN A 109 -3.95 4.51 11.87
C GLN A 109 -2.70 3.91 11.22
N THR A 110 -2.88 3.04 10.22
CA THR A 110 -1.76 2.44 9.49
C THR A 110 -1.77 2.96 8.05
N SER A 111 -0.96 3.98 7.80
CA SER A 111 -0.76 4.53 6.45
C SER A 111 0.71 4.84 6.20
N THR A 112 1.13 4.78 4.95
CA THR A 112 2.47 5.20 4.50
C THR A 112 2.38 5.86 3.13
N SER A 113 3.40 6.63 2.75
CA SER A 113 3.49 7.21 1.41
C SER A 113 4.38 6.34 0.52
N VAL A 114 3.91 6.06 -0.69
CA VAL A 114 4.65 5.33 -1.72
C VAL A 114 4.77 6.16 -2.99
N ARG A 115 5.85 5.97 -3.74
CA ARG A 115 6.02 6.52 -5.09
C ARG A 115 5.70 5.42 -6.10
N VAL A 116 4.71 5.66 -6.94
CA VAL A 116 4.30 4.73 -8.01
C VAL A 116 4.79 5.28 -9.33
N ARG A 117 5.45 4.43 -10.14
CA ARG A 117 5.93 4.84 -11.46
C ARG A 117 4.73 5.17 -12.34
N VAL A 118 4.74 6.35 -12.95
CA VAL A 118 3.74 6.70 -13.96
C VAL A 118 4.13 5.99 -15.26
N HIS A 119 3.15 5.42 -15.96
CA HIS A 119 3.39 4.80 -17.26
C HIS A 119 3.87 5.85 -18.27
N GLU A 120 4.73 5.48 -19.22
CA GLU A 120 5.31 6.43 -20.19
C GLU A 120 4.23 7.07 -21.07
N GLU A 121 3.14 6.35 -21.33
CA GLU A 121 1.96 6.85 -22.06
C GLU A 121 1.03 7.72 -21.20
N GLY A 122 1.40 7.99 -19.94
CA GLY A 122 0.60 8.75 -18.98
C GLY A 122 -0.46 7.90 -18.26
N VAL A 123 -1.51 8.55 -17.78
CA VAL A 123 -2.65 7.91 -17.12
C VAL A 123 -3.87 8.03 -18.01
N GLU A 124 -4.58 6.91 -18.22
CA GLU A 124 -5.84 6.93 -18.95
C GLU A 124 -6.87 7.77 -18.17
N HIS A 125 -7.37 8.82 -18.82
CA HIS A 125 -8.32 9.75 -18.23
C HIS A 125 -9.77 9.47 -18.67
N ASP A 126 -10.00 8.48 -19.53
CA ASP A 126 -11.36 8.15 -19.96
C ASP A 126 -12.18 7.63 -18.77
N GLY A 127 -13.35 8.24 -18.54
CA GLY A 127 -14.17 7.99 -17.34
C GLY A 127 -13.62 8.59 -16.04
N ALA A 128 -12.56 9.41 -16.06
CA ALA A 128 -12.10 10.13 -14.87
C ALA A 128 -13.12 11.21 -14.45
N ILE A 129 -13.41 11.29 -13.15
CA ILE A 129 -14.27 12.34 -12.59
C ILE A 129 -13.38 13.58 -12.33
N ARG A 130 -13.72 14.73 -12.94
CA ARG A 130 -13.13 16.01 -12.56
C ARG A 130 -13.59 16.38 -11.15
N LEU A 131 -12.64 16.67 -10.27
CA LEU A 131 -12.88 17.32 -8.99
C LEU A 131 -13.21 18.81 -9.20
#